data_AF-A0A0F9KVA7-F1
#
_entry.id   AF-A0A0F9KVA7-F1
#
_cell.length_a   1.000
_cell.length_b   1.000
_cell.length_c   1.000
_cell.angle_alpha   90.00
_cell.angle_beta   90.00
_cell.angle_gamma   90.00
#
_symmetry.space_group_name_H-M   'P 1'
#
loop_
_entity.id
_entity.type
_entity.pdbx_description
1 polymer ?
#
loop_
_entity_poly.entity_id
_entity_poly.type
_entity_poly.pdbx_seq_one_letter_code
_entity_poly.pdbx_strand_id
1 'polypeptide(L)' 'MPGHTTRERAKKRVKRKSVPKRLRKKVSAKISKLSREGKPQAQAIAQGINQTLKESKKK' A
#
# COMPACT_ATOMS: atom_id res chain seq x y z
N MET A 1 -14.31 -34.12 -18.37
CA MET A 1 -13.27 -33.71 -17.40
C MET A 1 -13.46 -32.25 -16.99
N PRO A 2 -14.19 -31.95 -15.91
CA PRO A 2 -14.31 -30.58 -15.39
C PRO A 2 -13.11 -30.27 -14.48
N GLY A 3 -12.39 -29.16 -14.68
CA GLY A 3 -11.36 -28.76 -13.70
C GLY A 3 -10.29 -27.75 -14.12
N HIS A 4 -10.28 -27.23 -15.36
CA HIS A 4 -9.14 -26.42 -15.84
C HIS A 4 -9.21 -24.91 -15.57
N THR A 5 -10.19 -24.37 -14.84
CA THR A 5 -10.37 -22.90 -14.76
C THR A 5 -9.95 -22.24 -13.44
N THR A 6 -9.61 -22.99 -12.39
CA THR A 6 -9.24 -22.40 -11.08
C THR A 6 -7.75 -22.10 -10.93
N ARG A 7 -6.88 -22.94 -11.49
CA ARG A 7 -5.41 -22.83 -11.33
C ARG A 7 -4.83 -21.64 -12.12
N GLU A 8 -5.36 -21.34 -13.30
CA GLU A 8 -4.91 -20.19 -14.10
C GLU A 8 -5.40 -18.84 -13.56
N ARG A 9 -6.64 -18.78 -13.04
CA ARG A 9 -7.16 -17.58 -12.36
C ARG A 9 -6.34 -17.22 -11.12
N ALA A 10 -5.88 -18.22 -10.36
CA ALA A 10 -5.01 -18.02 -9.22
C ALA A 10 -3.64 -17.44 -9.64
N LYS A 11 -3.00 -18.00 -10.68
CA LYS A 11 -1.72 -17.49 -11.21
C LYS A 11 -1.80 -16.05 -11.71
N LYS A 12 -2.91 -15.64 -12.35
CA LYS A 12 -3.12 -14.24 -12.78
C LYS A 12 -3.28 -13.26 -11.61
N ARG A 13 -3.83 -13.67 -10.45
CA ARG A 13 -3.91 -12.81 -9.25
C ARG A 13 -2.54 -12.56 -8.59
N VAL A 14 -1.60 -13.51 -8.68
CA VAL A 14 -0.26 -13.42 -8.05
C VAL A 14 0.63 -12.35 -8.70
N LYS A 15 0.33 -11.94 -9.95
CA LYS A 15 1.12 -10.95 -10.71
C LYS A 15 0.73 -9.48 -10.52
N ARG A 16 -0.23 -9.14 -9.65
CA ARG A 16 -0.36 -7.74 -9.21
C ARG A 16 0.81 -7.47 -8.26
N LYS A 17 1.83 -6.73 -8.72
CA LYS A 17 2.97 -6.32 -7.89
C LYS A 17 2.44 -5.71 -6.59
N SER A 18 2.48 -6.48 -5.52
CA SER A 18 1.96 -6.04 -4.24
C SER A 18 2.90 -4.97 -3.70
N VAL A 19 2.34 -3.89 -3.14
CA VAL A 19 3.18 -2.89 -2.45
C VAL A 19 3.97 -3.62 -1.35
N PRO A 20 5.32 -3.54 -1.33
CA PRO A 20 6.15 -4.21 -0.33
C PRO A 20 5.65 -3.98 1.10
N LYS A 21 5.64 -5.04 1.92
CA LYS A 21 5.17 -4.98 3.33
C LYS A 21 5.82 -3.82 4.11
N ARG A 22 7.12 -3.60 3.89
CA ARG A 22 7.89 -2.51 4.52
C ARG A 22 7.32 -1.12 4.17
N LEU A 23 6.98 -0.88 2.90
CA LEU A 23 6.40 0.40 2.45
C LEU A 23 4.99 0.60 3.01
N ARG A 24 4.15 -0.45 3.01
CA ARG A 24 2.81 -0.39 3.61
C ARG A 24 2.87 0.01 5.08
N LYS A 25 3.79 -0.60 5.85
CA LYS A 25 3.97 -0.30 7.27
C LYS A 25 4.45 1.14 7.51
N LYS A 26 5.38 1.66 6.70
CA LYS A 26 5.83 3.06 6.77
C LYS A 26 4.69 4.05 6.51
N VAL A 27 3.93 3.85 5.42
CA VAL A 27 2.79 4.70 5.08
C VAL A 27 1.75 4.66 6.19
N SER A 28 1.40 3.46 6.68
CA SER A 28 0.44 3.28 7.77
C SER A 28 0.85 3.99 9.06
N ALA A 29 2.13 3.93 9.44
CA ALA A 29 2.63 4.64 10.62
C ALA A 29 2.49 6.16 10.48
N LYS A 30 2.80 6.71 9.31
CA LYS A 30 2.63 8.15 9.04
C LYS A 30 1.18 8.58 9.05
N ILE A 31 0.28 7.82 8.43
CA ILE A 31 -1.15 8.09 8.44
C ILE A 31 -1.68 8.10 9.88
N SER A 32 -1.29 7.11 10.69
CA SER A 32 -1.70 7.04 12.10
C SER A 32 -1.22 8.25 12.89
N LYS A 33 0.03 8.69 12.69
CA LYS A 33 0.56 9.90 13.32
C LYS A 33 -0.25 11.15 12.92
N LEU A 34 -0.48 11.35 11.63
CA LEU A 34 -1.23 12.49 11.10
C LEU A 34 -2.69 12.50 11.55
N SER A 35 -3.31 11.33 11.69
CA SER A 35 -4.65 11.19 12.24
C SER A 35 -4.70 11.55 13.74
N ARG A 36 -3.67 11.22 14.51
CA ARG A 36 -3.55 11.63 15.93
C ARG A 36 -3.33 13.12 16.08
N GLU A 37 -2.71 13.76 15.09
CA GLU A 37 -2.57 15.23 15.00
C GLU A 37 -3.90 15.93 14.63
N GLY A 38 -5.01 15.19 14.50
CA GLY A 38 -6.34 15.74 14.20
C GLY A 38 -6.60 16.01 12.71
N LYS A 39 -5.74 15.53 11.80
CA LYS A 39 -5.96 15.74 10.36
C LYS A 39 -7.10 14.87 9.84
N PRO A 40 -7.93 15.39 8.91
CA PRO A 40 -8.91 14.59 8.19
C PRO A 40 -8.28 13.36 7.53
N GLN A 41 -8.98 12.23 7.57
CA GLN A 41 -8.46 10.94 7.09
C GLN A 41 -7.91 11.01 5.66
N ALA A 42 -8.64 11.68 4.75
CA ALA A 42 -8.21 11.85 3.36
C ALA A 42 -6.87 12.62 3.25
N GLN A 43 -6.73 13.68 4.06
CA GLN A 43 -5.51 14.49 4.10
C GLN A 43 -4.34 13.72 4.71
N ALA A 44 -4.59 12.94 5.77
CA ALA A 44 -3.60 12.08 6.41
C ALA A 44 -3.07 11.00 5.44
N ILE A 45 -3.95 10.38 4.64
CA ILE A 45 -3.59 9.40 3.61
C ILE A 45 -2.70 10.04 2.55
N ALA A 46 -3.14 11.15 1.95
CA ALA A 46 -2.39 11.83 0.90
C ALA A 46 -1.01 12.29 1.40
N GLN A 47 -0.94 12.91 2.59
CA GLN A 47 0.31 13.36 3.19
C GLN A 47 1.23 12.19 3.55
N GLY A 48 0.70 11.11 4.15
CA GLY A 48 1.49 9.93 4.52
C GLY A 48 2.13 9.24 3.32
N ILE A 49 1.41 9.16 2.20
CA ILE A 49 1.95 8.63 0.92
C ILE A 49 3.02 9.58 0.38
N ASN A 50 2.73 10.88 0.24
CA ASN A 50 3.65 11.87 -0.31
C ASN A 50 4.96 11.97 0.48
N GLN A 51 4.90 11.95 1.81
CA GLN A 51 6.09 11.95 2.67
C GLN A 51 6.93 10.68 2.47
N THR A 52 6.29 9.52 2.32
CA THR A 52 7.00 8.25 2.08
C THR A 52 7.69 8.24 0.71
N LEU A 53 7.03 8.81 -0.32
CA LEU A 53 7.60 8.95 -1.66
C LEU A 53 8.79 9.92 -1.67
N LYS A 54 8.69 11.06 -0.99
CA LYS A 54 9.79 12.04 -0.89
C LYS A 54 11.04 11.44 -0.23
N GLU A 55 10.87 10.64 0.82
CA GLU A 55 11.99 9.96 1.49
C GLU A 55 12.64 8.89 0.60
N SER A 56 11.86 8.17 -0.21
CA SER A 56 12.43 7.18 -1.13
C SER A 56 13.28 7.79 -2.25
N LYS A 57 13.03 9.07 -2.62
CA LYS A 57 13.74 9.79 -3.67
C LYS A 57 15.00 10.52 -3.19
N LYS A 58 15.21 10.64 -1.87
CA LYS A 58 16.40 11.29 -1.28
C LYS A 58 17.58 10.32 -1.09
N LYS A 59 17.39 9.03 -1.39
CA LYS A 59 18.43 8.00 -1.43
C LYS A 59 18.78 7.71 -2.88
#